data_AF-A0A948GES3-F1
#
_entry.id   AF-A0A948GES3-F1
#
_cell.length_a   1.000
_cell.length_b   1.000
_cell.length_c   1.000
_cell.angle_alpha   90.00
_cell.angle_beta   90.00
_cell.angle_gamma   90.00
#
_symmetry.space_group_name_H-M   'P 1'
#
loop_
_entity.id
_entity.type
_entity.pdbx_description
1 polymer ?
#
loop_
_entity_poly.entity_id
_entity_poly.type
_entity_poly.pdbx_seq_one_letter_code
_entity_poly.pdbx_strand_id
1 'polypeptide(L)'
;MAESFDAKKEGNRIVAAYLSAVGWAKEWQRTIVREIHRPQEREVIEEKIRKVDHQIEDAEGKFSDEVDHWLKSKDPMRFEVLETIYNKLKVRNDLGYFAKAALERIKRSLPPV
;
A
#
# COMPACT_ATOMS: atom_id res chain seq x y z
N MET A 1 14.03 23.83 17.32
CA MET A 1 13.23 24.24 16.16
C MET A 1 12.31 23.08 15.85
N ALA A 2 11.01 23.20 16.12
CA ALA A 2 10.07 22.15 15.75
C ALA A 2 9.94 22.18 14.23
N GLU A 3 10.34 21.10 13.54
CA GLU A 3 10.00 20.93 12.13
C GLU A 3 8.48 21.05 12.02
N SER A 4 7.98 22.03 11.25
CA SER A 4 6.55 22.15 11.01
C SER A 4 6.09 20.90 10.28
N PHE A 5 5.15 20.16 10.87
CA PHE A 5 4.57 18.98 10.25
C PHE A 5 3.99 19.35 8.87
N ASP A 6 4.37 18.59 7.85
CA ASP A 6 3.91 18.75 6.47
C ASP A 6 3.03 17.56 6.07
N ALA A 7 1.73 17.80 5.99
CA ALA A 7 0.72 16.81 5.71
C ALA A 7 0.88 16.14 4.34
N LYS A 8 1.31 16.89 3.32
CA LYS A 8 1.57 16.34 1.99
C LYS A 8 2.80 15.44 2.03
N LYS A 9 3.84 15.85 2.74
CA LYS A 9 5.06 15.03 2.90
C LYS A 9 4.73 13.72 3.61
N GLU A 10 3.85 13.75 4.60
CA GLU A 10 3.40 12.55 5.30
C GLU A 10 2.52 11.64 4.42
N GLY A 11 1.55 12.18 3.69
CA GLY A 11 0.77 11.40 2.72
C GLY A 11 1.65 10.78 1.63
N ASN A 12 2.69 11.50 1.20
CA ASN A 12 3.69 10.99 0.27
C ASN A 12 4.54 9.86 0.87
N ARG A 13 4.91 9.95 2.15
CA ARG A 13 5.66 8.92 2.88
C ARG A 13 4.86 7.61 2.91
N ILE A 14 3.58 7.69 3.28
CA ILE A 14 2.65 6.55 3.36
C ILE A 14 2.53 5.86 2.00
N VAL A 15 2.26 6.66 0.94
CA VAL A 15 2.15 6.13 -0.43
C VAL A 15 3.46 5.49 -0.89
N ALA A 16 4.61 6.13 -0.64
CA ALA A 16 5.91 5.61 -1.04
C ALA A 16 6.26 4.30 -0.30
N ALA A 17 5.97 4.22 0.99
CA ALA A 17 6.18 3.00 1.78
C ALA A 17 5.36 1.84 1.23
N TYR A 18 4.06 2.06 0.99
CA TYR A 18 3.17 1.06 0.41
C TYR A 18 3.64 0.60 -0.99
N LEU A 19 3.88 1.54 -1.91
CA LEU A 19 4.26 1.22 -3.28
C LEU A 19 5.63 0.57 -3.38
N SER A 20 6.57 0.91 -2.51
CA SER A 20 7.88 0.27 -2.47
C SER A 20 7.75 -1.18 -2.02
N ALA A 21 7.00 -1.45 -0.96
CA ALA A 21 6.80 -2.80 -0.45
C ALA A 21 6.11 -3.70 -1.50
N VAL A 22 5.04 -3.22 -2.13
CA VAL A 22 4.34 -3.95 -3.19
C VAL A 22 5.18 -4.10 -4.45
N GLY A 23 5.96 -3.07 -4.81
CA GLY A 23 6.87 -3.10 -5.96
C GLY A 23 7.93 -4.18 -5.83
N TRP A 24 8.61 -4.24 -4.67
CA TRP A 24 9.60 -5.27 -4.38
C TRP A 24 9.00 -6.68 -4.40
N ALA A 25 7.84 -6.87 -3.79
CA ALA A 25 7.15 -8.16 -3.78
C ALA A 25 6.78 -8.63 -5.20
N LYS A 26 6.24 -7.74 -6.04
CA LYS A 26 5.92 -8.05 -7.45
C LYS A 26 7.17 -8.36 -8.28
N GLU A 27 8.28 -7.68 -8.02
CA GLU A 27 9.54 -7.96 -8.71
C GLU A 27 10.10 -9.33 -8.33
N TRP A 28 10.03 -9.69 -7.05
CA TRP A 28 10.37 -11.04 -6.59
C TRP A 28 9.47 -12.11 -7.21
N GLN A 29 8.16 -11.87 -7.32
CA GLN A 29 7.23 -12.78 -8.00
C GLN A 29 7.64 -13.04 -9.45
N ARG A 30 8.01 -11.99 -10.20
CA ARG A 30 8.47 -12.12 -11.59
C ARG A 30 9.75 -12.94 -11.70
N THR A 31 10.69 -12.78 -10.77
CA THR A 31 11.92 -13.57 -10.71
C THR A 31 11.62 -15.04 -10.46
N ILE A 32 10.76 -15.34 -9.48
CA ILE A 32 10.34 -16.72 -9.16
C ILE A 32 9.66 -17.38 -10.36
N VAL A 33 8.76 -16.68 -11.05
CA VAL A 33 8.06 -17.22 -12.22
C VAL A 33 9.02 -17.55 -13.37
N ARG A 34 10.10 -16.77 -13.55
CA ARG A 34 11.14 -17.07 -14.55
C ARG A 34 11.97 -18.31 -14.23
N GLU A 35 12.05 -18.71 -12.96
CA GLU A 35 12.79 -19.90 -12.51
C GLU A 35 11.99 -21.22 -12.69
N ILE A 36 10.68 -21.17 -13.02
CA ILE A 36 9.75 -22.32 -13.09
C ILE A 36 10.10 -23.40 -14.13
N HIS A 37 11.16 -23.24 -14.93
CA HIS A 37 11.54 -24.20 -15.98
C HIS A 37 11.91 -25.62 -15.49
N ARG A 38 12.00 -25.86 -14.16
CA ARG A 38 12.32 -27.18 -13.59
C ARG A 38 11.14 -27.76 -12.81
N PRO A 39 10.44 -28.79 -13.33
CA PRO A 39 9.28 -29.39 -12.66
C PRO A 39 9.60 -30.04 -11.29
N GLN A 40 10.87 -30.28 -10.99
CA GLN A 40 11.35 -30.89 -9.74
C GLN A 40 11.32 -29.93 -8.53
N GLU A 41 11.09 -28.62 -8.75
CA GLU A 41 11.14 -27.59 -7.69
C GLU A 41 9.78 -26.94 -7.41
N ARG A 42 8.69 -27.51 -7.93
CA ARG A 42 7.34 -26.92 -7.88
C ARG A 42 6.89 -26.54 -6.46
N GLU A 43 7.13 -27.41 -5.48
CA GLU A 43 6.75 -27.16 -4.08
C GLU A 43 7.51 -25.98 -3.48
N VAL A 44 8.82 -25.86 -3.78
CA VAL A 44 9.67 -24.75 -3.32
C VAL A 44 9.22 -23.43 -3.95
N ILE A 45 8.84 -23.47 -5.23
CA ILE A 45 8.34 -22.30 -5.95
C ILE A 45 6.97 -21.87 -5.40
N GLU A 46 6.06 -22.81 -5.16
CA GLU A 46 4.76 -22.54 -4.53
C GLU A 46 4.94 -21.92 -3.14
N GLU A 47 5.89 -22.40 -2.33
CA GLU A 47 6.21 -21.80 -1.03
C GLU A 47 6.77 -20.36 -1.16
N LYS A 48 7.66 -20.12 -2.13
CA LYS A 48 8.19 -18.77 -2.40
C LYS A 48 7.08 -17.82 -2.85
N ILE A 49 6.16 -18.27 -3.71
CA ILE A 49 5.00 -17.47 -4.14
C ILE A 49 4.12 -17.12 -2.93
N ARG A 50 3.80 -18.09 -2.07
CA ARG A 50 3.03 -17.83 -0.83
C ARG A 50 3.70 -16.81 0.07
N LYS A 51 5.03 -16.84 0.20
CA LYS A 51 5.78 -15.83 0.98
C LYS A 51 5.65 -14.44 0.37
N VAL A 52 5.70 -14.33 -0.95
CA VAL A 52 5.51 -13.05 -1.66
C VAL A 52 4.08 -12.53 -1.47
N ASP A 53 3.08 -13.41 -1.60
CA ASP A 53 1.68 -13.03 -1.40
C ASP A 53 1.46 -12.52 0.03
N HIS A 54 2.02 -13.20 1.05
CA HIS A 54 1.97 -12.75 2.44
C HIS A 54 2.64 -11.37 2.64
N GLN A 55 3.77 -11.09 1.96
CA GLN A 55 4.40 -9.77 2.03
C GLN A 55 3.53 -8.67 1.42
N ILE A 56 2.79 -8.97 0.35
CA ILE A 56 1.84 -8.02 -0.25
C ILE A 56 0.69 -7.77 0.73
N GLU A 57 0.13 -8.82 1.32
CA GLU A 57 -0.94 -8.71 2.32
C GLU A 57 -0.48 -7.91 3.54
N ASP A 58 0.72 -8.15 4.06
CA ASP A 58 1.30 -7.40 5.17
C ASP A 58 1.48 -5.91 4.84
N ALA A 59 1.93 -5.61 3.62
CA ALA A 59 2.08 -4.23 3.14
C ALA A 59 0.73 -3.53 3.02
N GLU A 60 -0.29 -4.23 2.54
CA GLU A 60 -1.64 -3.71 2.46
C GLU A 60 -2.30 -3.54 3.83
N GLY A 61 -2.06 -4.45 4.77
CA GLY A 61 -2.50 -4.34 6.15
C GLY A 61 -1.93 -3.10 6.82
N LYS A 62 -0.60 -2.90 6.74
CA LYS A 62 0.07 -1.70 7.26
C LYS A 62 -0.47 -0.41 6.64
N PHE A 63 -0.69 -0.41 5.33
CA PHE A 63 -1.30 0.73 4.65
C PHE A 63 -2.72 1.01 5.15
N SER A 64 -3.54 -0.04 5.31
CA SER A 64 -4.88 0.08 5.87
C SER A 64 -4.85 0.65 7.29
N ASP A 65 -3.93 0.21 8.14
CA ASP A 65 -3.77 0.69 9.51
C ASP A 65 -3.36 2.17 9.55
N GLU A 66 -2.43 2.59 8.69
CA GLU A 66 -2.05 4.01 8.56
C GLU A 66 -3.25 4.86 8.11
N VAL A 67 -4.03 4.38 7.13
CA VAL A 67 -5.25 5.07 6.68
C VAL A 67 -6.27 5.16 7.81
N ASP A 68 -6.52 4.07 8.54
CA ASP A 68 -7.47 4.05 9.66
C ASP A 68 -7.03 4.95 10.82
N HIS A 69 -5.72 5.05 11.06
CA HIS A 69 -5.15 6.01 12.00
C HIS A 69 -5.51 7.44 11.60
N TRP A 70 -5.28 7.81 10.35
CA TRP A 70 -5.57 9.17 9.85
C TRP A 70 -7.08 9.47 9.78
N LEU A 71 -7.91 8.49 9.45
CA LEU A 71 -9.38 8.63 9.49
C LEU A 71 -9.90 8.92 10.90
N LYS A 72 -9.27 8.34 11.93
CA LYS A 72 -9.65 8.53 13.35
C LYS A 72 -8.92 9.69 14.02
N SER A 73 -7.86 10.21 13.40
CA SER A 73 -7.05 11.31 13.94
C SER A 73 -7.91 12.56 14.17
N LYS A 74 -7.63 13.31 15.24
CA LYS A 74 -8.23 14.63 15.49
C LYS A 74 -7.40 15.78 14.90
N ASP A 75 -6.31 15.46 14.21
CA ASP A 75 -5.43 16.44 13.59
C ASP A 75 -6.19 17.23 12.50
N PRO A 76 -6.15 18.57 12.52
CA PRO A 76 -6.76 19.39 11.47
C PRO A 76 -6.19 19.09 10.07
N MET A 77 -4.94 18.66 9.98
CA MET A 77 -4.26 18.33 8.73
C MET A 77 -4.58 16.91 8.21
N ARG A 78 -5.35 16.10 8.94
CA ARG A 78 -5.67 14.73 8.53
C ARG A 78 -6.27 14.63 7.13
N PHE A 79 -7.10 15.59 6.74
CA PHE A 79 -7.76 15.57 5.45
C PHE A 79 -6.77 15.81 4.30
N GLU A 80 -5.75 16.65 4.51
CA GLU A 80 -4.70 16.90 3.52
C GLU A 80 -3.79 15.67 3.33
N VAL A 81 -3.49 14.94 4.41
CA VAL A 81 -2.80 13.64 4.33
C VAL A 81 -3.62 12.64 3.52
N LEU A 82 -4.90 12.46 3.88
CA LEU A 82 -5.82 11.51 3.24
C LEU A 82 -6.08 11.86 1.77
N GLU A 83 -6.24 13.14 1.44
CA GLU A 83 -6.40 13.62 0.08
C GLU A 83 -5.15 13.34 -0.76
N THR A 84 -3.96 13.56 -0.19
CA THR A 84 -2.68 13.24 -0.86
C THR A 84 -2.59 11.75 -1.19
N ILE A 85 -2.94 10.88 -0.23
CA ILE A 85 -2.98 9.43 -0.42
C ILE A 85 -3.96 9.05 -1.54
N TYR A 86 -5.20 9.55 -1.46
CA TYR A 86 -6.24 9.24 -2.42
C TYR A 86 -5.87 9.69 -3.84
N ASN A 87 -5.39 10.92 -4.01
CA ASN A 87 -5.04 11.44 -5.32
C ASN A 87 -3.89 10.69 -5.99
N LYS A 88 -2.92 10.18 -5.21
CA LYS A 88 -1.82 9.38 -5.76
C LYS A 88 -2.21 7.96 -6.12
N LEU A 89 -3.13 7.34 -5.39
CA LEU A 89 -3.46 5.94 -5.55
C LEU A 89 -4.75 5.69 -6.36
N LYS A 90 -5.69 6.64 -6.44
CA LYS A 90 -6.99 6.46 -7.13
C LYS A 90 -6.89 6.09 -8.61
N VAL A 91 -5.79 6.48 -9.28
CA VAL A 91 -5.55 6.20 -10.71
C VAL A 91 -4.86 4.85 -10.94
N ARG A 92 -4.49 4.14 -9.88
CA ARG A 92 -3.73 2.89 -9.96
C ARG A 92 -4.66 1.69 -10.04
N ASN A 93 -4.47 0.87 -11.07
CA ASN A 93 -5.22 -0.37 -11.26
C ASN A 93 -4.60 -1.58 -10.54
N ASP A 94 -3.36 -1.44 -10.08
CA ASP A 94 -2.53 -2.52 -9.56
C ASP A 94 -2.57 -2.67 -8.04
N LEU A 95 -3.50 -1.98 -7.39
CA LEU A 95 -3.80 -2.09 -5.95
C LEU A 95 -4.53 -3.40 -5.68
N GLY A 96 -4.13 -4.11 -4.62
CA GLY A 96 -4.89 -5.26 -4.13
C GLY A 96 -6.13 -4.83 -3.34
N TYR A 97 -6.80 -5.83 -2.77
CA TYR A 97 -8.15 -5.69 -2.24
C TYR A 97 -8.21 -4.73 -1.04
N PHE A 98 -7.31 -4.89 -0.07
CA PHE A 98 -7.33 -4.08 1.15
C PHE A 98 -6.96 -2.63 0.87
N ALA A 99 -6.00 -2.38 -0.03
CA ALA A 99 -5.65 -1.03 -0.46
C ALA A 99 -6.83 -0.33 -1.16
N LYS A 100 -7.58 -1.03 -2.03
CA LYS A 100 -8.80 -0.49 -2.66
C LYS A 100 -9.88 -0.18 -1.62
N ALA A 101 -10.12 -1.09 -0.67
CA ALA A 101 -11.08 -0.88 0.41
C ALA A 101 -10.71 0.32 1.31
N ALA A 102 -9.42 0.53 1.57
CA ALA A 102 -8.92 1.72 2.26
C ALA A 102 -9.20 3.00 1.46
N LEU A 103 -8.93 3.02 0.16
CA LEU A 103 -9.23 4.20 -0.69
C LEU A 103 -10.71 4.55 -0.73
N GLU A 104 -11.60 3.55 -0.79
CA GLU A 104 -13.04 3.80 -0.75
C GLU A 104 -13.49 4.41 0.60
N ARG A 105 -12.88 4.00 1.71
CA ARG A 105 -13.10 4.65 3.01
C ARG A 105 -12.63 6.10 3.00
N ILE A 106 -11.44 6.37 2.45
CA ILE A 106 -10.94 7.75 2.31
C ILE A 106 -11.91 8.60 1.49
N LYS A 107 -12.32 8.12 0.32
CA LYS A 107 -13.25 8.81 -0.58
C LYS A 107 -14.56 9.19 0.11
N ARG A 108 -15.10 8.32 0.97
CA ARG A 108 -16.33 8.58 1.75
C ARG A 108 -16.14 9.59 2.88
N SER A 109 -14.91 9.73 3.39
CA SER A 109 -14.59 10.63 4.50
C SER A 109 -14.12 12.01 4.06
N LEU A 110 -13.62 12.14 2.83
CA LEU A 110 -13.28 13.44 2.26
C LEU A 110 -14.56 14.25 1.98
N PRO A 111 -14.57 15.57 2.26
CA PRO A 111 -15.68 16.42 1.89
C PRO A 111 -15.87 16.41 0.36
N PRO A 112 -17.12 16.55 -0.14
CA PRO A 112 -17.35 16.68 -1.57
C PRO A 112 -16.61 17.91 -2.10
N VAL A 113 -15.85 17.69 -3.18
CA VAL A 113 -15.13 18.75 -3.92
C VAL A 113 -16.12 19.60 -4.69
#